data_AF-A0AAW0KPN7-F1
#
_entry.id   AF-A0AAW0KPN7-F1
#
_cell.length_a   1.000
_cell.length_b   1.000
_cell.length_c   1.000
_cell.angle_alpha   90.00
_cell.angle_beta   90.00
_cell.angle_gamma   90.00
#
_symmetry.space_group_name_H-M   'P 1'
#
loop_
_entity.id
_entity.type
_entity.pdbx_description
1 polymer ?
#
loop_
_entity_poly.entity_id
_entity_poly.type
_entity_poly.pdbx_seq_one_letter_code
_entity_poly.pdbx_strand_id
1 'polypeptide(L)'
;MSIYRVETLNKSMYFLASGHKTSNHVHKDLDKGRGSQFNIGETNALAFSSLSSQNPGVITIANATFGSNPPINPDVLAKAFQLDKSVVNYLQQKF
;
A
#
# COMPACT_ATOMS: atom_id res chain seq x y z
N MET A 1 -23.18 1.30 -0.42
CA MET A 1 -21.97 2.00 0.07
C MET A 1 -21.31 1.07 1.06
N SER A 2 -20.23 0.38 0.68
CA SER A 2 -19.50 -0.49 1.60
C SER A 2 -18.39 0.33 2.26
N ILE A 3 -18.50 0.54 3.57
CA ILE A 3 -17.47 1.19 4.38
C ILE A 3 -16.56 0.08 4.89
N TYR A 4 -15.32 0.04 4.43
CA TYR A 4 -14.34 -0.90 4.94
C TYR A 4 -13.60 -0.24 6.11
N ARG A 5 -13.63 -0.87 7.30
CA ARG A 5 -12.76 -0.52 8.41
C ARG A 5 -11.35 -1.00 8.04
N VAL A 6 -10.46 -0.06 7.75
CA VAL A 6 -9.04 -0.37 7.59
C VAL A 6 -8.39 -0.21 8.97
N GLU A 7 -8.00 -1.32 9.59
CA GLU A 7 -7.27 -1.30 10.87
C GLU A 7 -5.80 -0.93 10.63
N THR A 8 -5.29 -0.03 11.47
CA THR A 8 -3.93 0.53 11.39
C THR A 8 -3.04 -0.05 12.48
N LEU A 9 -1.88 -0.59 12.09
CA LEU A 9 -0.70 -0.69 12.96
C LEU A 9 0.55 -0.40 12.13
N ASN A 10 1.31 0.59 12.60
CA ASN A 10 2.66 1.03 12.23
C ASN A 10 3.13 0.89 10.75
N LYS A 11 3.36 2.04 10.11
CA LYS A 11 4.20 2.22 8.91
C LYS A 11 3.85 1.40 7.65
N SER A 12 2.56 1.22 7.35
CA SER A 12 2.13 0.59 6.09
C SER A 12 1.42 1.59 5.15
N MET A 13 1.77 1.55 3.87
CA MET A 13 1.20 2.37 2.79
C MET A 13 -0.04 1.67 2.21
N TYR A 14 -1.20 2.34 2.21
CA TYR A 14 -2.47 1.81 1.69
C TYR A 14 -2.92 2.59 0.44
N PHE A 15 -3.57 1.89 -0.50
CA PHE A 15 -4.25 2.50 -1.66
C PHE A 15 -5.76 2.54 -1.42
N LEU A 16 -6.38 3.72 -1.50
CA LEU A 16 -7.82 3.92 -1.27
C LEU A 16 -8.46 4.60 -2.49
N ALA A 17 -9.67 4.14 -2.89
CA ALA A 17 -10.49 4.82 -3.90
C ALA A 17 -11.74 5.45 -3.26
N SER A 18 -12.03 6.69 -3.69
CA SER A 18 -13.20 7.56 -3.49
C SER A 18 -13.86 7.69 -2.10
N GLY A 19 -14.10 8.94 -1.66
CA GLY A 19 -14.89 9.28 -0.46
C GLY A 19 -14.10 9.18 0.84
N HIS A 20 -13.09 10.04 1.02
CA HIS A 20 -12.08 9.88 2.05
C HIS A 20 -12.06 11.04 3.08
N LYS A 21 -12.56 10.79 4.30
CA LYS A 21 -12.26 11.61 5.49
C LYS A 21 -11.15 10.93 6.29
N THR A 22 -10.07 11.65 6.54
CA THR A 22 -8.95 11.24 7.39
C THR A 22 -8.86 12.15 8.58
N SER A 23 -8.30 11.64 9.68
CA SER A 23 -7.81 12.49 10.76
C SER A 23 -6.74 13.47 10.25
N ASN A 24 -6.61 14.62 10.91
CA ASN A 24 -5.81 15.79 10.51
C ASN A 24 -4.28 15.54 10.43
N HIS A 25 -3.82 14.35 10.81
CA HIS A 25 -2.41 13.97 10.88
C HIS A 25 -1.94 13.06 9.73
N VAL A 26 -2.79 12.80 8.73
CA VAL A 26 -2.45 11.97 7.57
C VAL A 26 -2.12 12.87 6.37
N HIS A 27 -0.87 12.83 5.93
CA HIS A 27 -0.46 13.46 4.67
C HIS A 27 -0.94 12.59 3.50
N LYS A 28 -1.49 13.23 2.46
CA LYS A 28 -1.95 12.57 1.23
C LYS A 28 -1.15 13.13 0.06
N ASP A 29 -0.36 12.29 -0.59
CA ASP A 29 0.24 12.62 -1.87
C ASP A 29 -0.84 12.36 -2.95
N LEU A 30 -1.47 13.43 -3.44
CA LEU A 30 -2.62 13.37 -4.34
C LEU A 30 -2.26 13.91 -5.72
N ASP A 31 -1.96 13.01 -6.66
CA ASP A 31 -2.44 13.20 -8.02
C ASP A 31 -3.88 12.65 -8.09
N LYS A 32 -4.72 13.30 -8.90
CA LYS A 32 -6.19 13.27 -8.88
C LYS A 32 -6.80 11.86 -9.01
N GLY A 33 -6.80 11.08 -7.93
CA GLY A 33 -7.62 9.87 -7.78
C GLY A 33 -6.93 8.60 -7.31
N ARG A 34 -5.61 8.60 -7.07
CA ARG A 34 -4.88 7.45 -6.48
C ARG A 34 -3.72 7.97 -5.64
N GLY A 35 -3.81 7.85 -4.31
CA GLY A 35 -2.80 8.43 -3.41
C GLY A 35 -2.43 7.51 -2.26
N SER A 36 -1.14 7.41 -1.99
CA SER A 36 -0.57 6.86 -0.76
C SER A 36 -1.03 7.69 0.45
N GLN A 37 -1.04 7.06 1.61
CA GLN A 37 -1.27 7.74 2.88
C GLN A 37 -0.14 7.45 3.84
N PHE A 38 0.29 8.50 4.52
CA PHE A 38 1.32 8.42 5.53
C PHE A 38 0.89 9.20 6.77
N ASN A 39 0.87 8.53 7.93
CA ASN A 39 0.61 9.19 9.21
C ASN A 39 1.89 9.91 9.64
N ILE A 40 1.85 11.25 9.67
CA ILE A 40 2.97 12.10 10.10
C ILE A 40 2.83 12.56 11.56
N GLY A 41 1.70 12.29 12.21
CA GLY A 41 1.49 12.63 13.62
C GLY A 41 2.02 11.55 14.57
N GLU A 42 2.23 11.95 15.82
CA GLU A 42 2.69 11.05 16.90
C GLU A 42 1.57 10.16 17.48
N THR A 43 0.33 10.41 17.08
CA THR A 43 -0.85 9.69 17.56
C THR A 43 -1.42 8.75 16.49
N ASN A 44 -2.15 7.72 16.91
CA ASN A 44 -2.84 6.80 15.99
C ASN A 44 -3.80 7.53 15.06
N ALA A 45 -3.81 7.13 13.79
CA ALA A 45 -4.71 7.66 12.76
C ALA A 45 -5.73 6.61 12.30
N LEU A 46 -6.93 7.09 11.96
CA LEU A 46 -8.03 6.31 11.40
C LEU A 46 -8.43 6.88 10.03
N ALA A 47 -8.63 5.99 9.05
CA ALA A 47 -9.04 6.33 7.70
C ALA A 47 -10.30 5.54 7.30
N PHE A 48 -11.26 6.22 6.68
CA PHE A 48 -12.48 5.61 6.13
C PHE A 48 -12.50 5.74 4.62
N SER A 49 -12.78 4.64 3.91
CA SER A 49 -12.91 4.65 2.45
C SER A 49 -14.15 3.94 1.96
N SER A 50 -14.70 4.45 0.87
CA SER A 50 -15.91 3.95 0.23
C SER A 50 -15.63 3.55 -1.21
N LEU A 51 -15.59 2.25 -1.47
CA LEU A 51 -15.35 1.74 -2.82
C LEU A 51 -16.71 1.58 -3.52
N SER A 52 -16.80 2.03 -4.77
CA SER A 52 -18.04 1.97 -5.56
C SER A 52 -18.30 0.60 -6.20
N SER A 53 -17.33 -0.32 -6.12
CA SER A 53 -17.50 -1.72 -6.54
C SER A 53 -18.01 -2.58 -5.38
N GLN A 54 -18.93 -3.49 -5.68
CA GLN A 54 -19.38 -4.53 -4.74
C GLN A 54 -18.30 -5.59 -4.49
N ASN A 55 -17.36 -5.75 -5.43
CA ASN A 55 -16.16 -6.57 -5.28
C ASN A 55 -14.92 -5.70 -5.51
N PRO A 56 -14.56 -4.83 -4.55
CA PRO A 56 -13.39 -4.00 -4.70
C PRO A 56 -12.11 -4.82 -4.50
N GLY A 57 -11.23 -4.80 -5.49
CA GLY A 57 -9.87 -5.31 -5.35
C GLY A 57 -8.96 -4.28 -4.69
N VAL A 58 -8.12 -4.73 -3.75
CA VAL A 58 -7.02 -3.94 -3.19
C VAL A 58 -5.72 -4.68 -3.47
N ILE A 59 -4.78 -4.02 -4.15
CA ILE A 59 -3.46 -4.57 -4.45
C ILE A 59 -2.41 -3.66 -3.82
N THR A 60 -1.67 -4.20 -2.85
CA THR A 60 -0.51 -3.52 -2.28
C THR A 60 0.70 -3.77 -3.18
N ILE A 61 1.28 -2.72 -3.77
CA ILE A 61 2.38 -2.84 -4.75
C ILE A 61 3.56 -3.65 -4.19
N ALA A 62 3.98 -3.38 -2.95
CA ALA A 62 5.11 -4.09 -2.34
C ALA A 62 4.83 -5.60 -2.22
N ASN A 63 3.63 -5.99 -1.78
CA ASN A 63 3.23 -7.39 -1.70
C ASN A 63 3.08 -8.04 -3.09
N ALA A 64 2.49 -7.33 -4.05
CA ALA A 64 2.34 -7.83 -5.41
C ALA A 64 3.68 -8.01 -6.14
N THR A 65 4.71 -7.25 -5.74
CA THR A 65 6.03 -7.27 -6.38
C THR A 65 6.99 -8.23 -5.66
N PHE A 66 7.08 -8.15 -4.34
CA PHE A 66 8.07 -8.90 -3.55
C PHE A 66 7.48 -10.07 -2.76
N GLY A 67 6.20 -10.01 -2.35
CA GLY A 67 5.52 -11.06 -1.57
C GLY A 67 4.53 -11.92 -2.38
N SER A 68 4.67 -11.95 -3.71
CA SER A 68 3.76 -12.73 -4.56
C SER A 68 3.94 -14.24 -4.33
N ASN A 69 2.89 -15.01 -4.57
CA ASN A 69 2.96 -16.47 -4.56
C ASN A 69 2.43 -17.07 -5.88
N PRO A 70 3.27 -17.70 -6.71
CA PRO A 70 4.71 -17.90 -6.51
C PRO A 70 5.52 -16.59 -6.57
N PRO A 71 6.72 -16.54 -5.94
CA PRO A 71 7.58 -15.35 -6.00
C PRO A 71 8.02 -15.03 -7.45
N ILE A 72 8.06 -13.75 -7.80
CA ILE A 72 8.64 -13.31 -9.08
C ILE A 72 10.15 -13.64 -9.08
N ASN A 73 10.67 -14.04 -10.24
CA ASN A 73 12.09 -14.34 -10.38
C ASN A 73 12.95 -13.14 -9.93
N PRO A 74 13.88 -13.33 -8.95
CA PRO A 74 14.68 -12.23 -8.41
C PRO A 74 15.58 -11.57 -9.45
N ASP A 75 16.00 -12.26 -10.51
CA ASP A 75 16.80 -11.66 -11.59
C ASP A 75 15.99 -10.67 -12.43
N VAL A 76 14.69 -10.94 -12.61
CA VAL A 76 13.77 -10.03 -13.31
C VAL A 76 13.56 -8.76 -12.48
N LEU A 77 13.33 -8.91 -11.17
CA LEU A 77 13.17 -7.78 -10.26
C LEU A 77 14.46 -6.97 -10.13
N ALA A 78 15.61 -7.63 -10.00
CA ALA A 78 16.92 -6.98 -9.93
C ALA A 78 17.15 -6.10 -11.15
N LYS A 79 16.85 -6.62 -12.34
CA LYS A 79 16.95 -5.86 -13.60
C LYS A 79 15.93 -4.72 -13.68
N ALA A 80 14.67 -4.98 -13.31
CA ALA A 80 13.58 -4.00 -13.42
C ALA A 80 13.78 -2.80 -12.49
N PHE A 81 14.26 -3.05 -11.27
CA PHE A 81 14.47 -2.01 -10.25
C PHE A 81 15.92 -1.53 -10.15
N GLN A 82 16.83 -2.08 -10.96
CA GLN A 82 18.27 -1.78 -10.93
C GLN A 82 18.88 -1.99 -9.53
N LEU A 83 18.50 -3.09 -8.90
CA LEU A 83 18.95 -3.48 -7.56
C LEU A 83 19.87 -4.69 -7.63
N ASP A 84 20.75 -4.81 -6.65
CA ASP A 84 21.46 -6.06 -6.42
C ASP A 84 20.47 -7.17 -6.05
N LYS A 85 20.75 -8.38 -6.54
CA LYS A 85 19.93 -9.56 -6.26
C LYS A 85 19.79 -9.84 -4.76
N SER A 86 20.80 -9.51 -3.96
CA SER A 86 20.75 -9.64 -2.50
C SER A 86 19.68 -8.73 -1.86
N VAL A 87 19.52 -7.51 -2.37
CA VAL A 87 18.49 -6.57 -1.94
C VAL A 87 17.11 -7.09 -2.31
N VAL A 88 16.96 -7.61 -3.54
CA VAL A 88 15.69 -8.23 -3.97
C VAL A 88 15.32 -9.40 -3.09
N ASN A 89 16.24 -10.34 -2.84
CA ASN A 89 16.00 -11.49 -1.98
C ASN A 89 15.62 -11.06 -0.55
N TYR A 90 16.27 -10.01 -0.03
CA TYR A 90 15.92 -9.44 1.26
C TYR A 90 14.49 -8.89 1.25
N LEU A 91 14.11 -8.13 0.22
CA LEU A 91 12.75 -7.60 0.08
C LEU A 91 11.71 -8.73 -0.03
N GLN A 92 11.98 -9.79 -0.80
CA GLN A 92 11.07 -10.94 -0.92
C GLN A 92 10.92 -11.77 0.36
N GLN A 93 11.81 -11.60 1.35
CA GLN A 93 11.66 -12.21 2.69
C GLN A 93 10.87 -11.31 3.66
N LYS A 94 10.73 -10.02 3.35
CA LYS A 94 10.05 -9.03 4.19
C LYS A 94 8.56 -8.88 3.87
N PHE A 95 8.17 -9.25 2.65
CA PHE A 95 6.80 -9.23 2.15
C PHE A 95 6.36 -10.66 1.90
#